data_AF-A0A6J7SBW4-F1
#
_entry.id   AF-A0A6J7SBW4-F1
#
_cell.length_a   1.000
_cell.length_b   1.000
_cell.length_c   1.000
_cell.angle_alpha   90.00
_cell.angle_beta   90.00
_cell.angle_gamma   90.00
#
_symmetry.space_group_name_H-M   'P 1'
#
loop_
_entity.id
_entity.type
_entity.pdbx_description
1 polymer ?
#
loop_
_entity_poly.entity_id
_entity_poly.type
_entity_poly.pdbx_seq_one_letter_code
_entity_poly.pdbx_strand_id
1 'polypeptide(L)'
;MKKIIAAFLIVFMQSLCVVNLAFAGDFTYDIISQKLADELTTNISSELAPGDYEMNVSVENADGTSELRNFLYCKDADGNILWNQWCTGETPLIDPVQLQDITVQSELPTYSPKTDVQTVQDIAVSTFAVLSYLTVGLGHAMNLTGGAPVNDGGSNTRAELAELELKILERSKKRRRFGDLLGMWNKSIFTFMDSTFVNVSKRVSGFSPAITRSTSDASYLRAMTGSLSLILYPIALFLGFLALNDTNFQALPPTATTLIAVLMLGVFDSFAGLLSGLVFFTGCLITGHISTIHELLISIGLLAFSFCPILLSSNLRPIRRHVFNSHDMWERITDYCLGTILTVWIISQMVDALPGLAGLQLSIVSQWKTVCIFGGIAILLRRFLEDIALNQYPERLEKTELVHPSPTVRQRLSKACIQIAIFAFLGHAFIGTSLAFWLGVVLFAVPKLTSVFSEELPKSHSLVRIVPNAAIKIVAVLIAGGGISYYYLAGVSDAQTRINVGFYLLILPGSLISVLGLLSKKEETDDEWKYSGLGKIAYRFFGTLVFVVLALNTFKVDVFGKLFHFFS
;
A
#
# COMPACT_ATOMS: atom_id res chain seq x y z
N MET A 1 35.88 -6.49 1.49
CA MET A 1 34.40 -6.36 1.52
C MET A 1 33.89 -4.95 1.23
N LYS A 2 34.30 -3.88 1.93
CA LYS A 2 33.88 -2.49 1.61
C LYS A 2 34.09 -2.04 0.15
N LYS A 3 35.20 -2.47 -0.48
CA LYS A 3 35.50 -2.17 -1.91
C LYS A 3 34.59 -2.90 -2.90
N ILE A 4 34.07 -4.08 -2.54
CA ILE A 4 33.18 -4.89 -3.40
C ILE A 4 31.77 -4.30 -3.37
N ILE A 5 31.32 -3.81 -2.21
CA ILE A 5 30.01 -3.16 -2.07
C ILE A 5 30.00 -1.80 -2.78
N ALA A 6 31.08 -1.01 -2.66
CA ALA A 6 31.22 0.24 -3.42
C ALA A 6 31.27 -0.02 -4.94
N ALA A 7 31.98 -1.07 -5.38
CA ALA A 7 31.99 -1.47 -6.78
C ALA A 7 30.60 -1.92 -7.26
N PHE A 8 29.83 -2.66 -6.45
CA PHE A 8 28.46 -3.05 -6.79
C PHE A 8 27.53 -1.83 -6.89
N LEU A 9 27.66 -0.85 -6.00
CA LEU A 9 26.85 0.38 -6.00
C LEU A 9 27.20 1.29 -7.19
N ILE A 10 28.47 1.32 -7.61
CA ILE A 10 28.93 2.04 -8.80
C ILE A 10 28.49 1.32 -10.08
N VAL A 11 28.61 0.00 -10.15
CA VAL A 11 28.13 -0.82 -11.29
C VAL A 11 26.61 -0.73 -11.40
N PHE A 12 25.89 -0.70 -10.27
CA PHE A 12 24.44 -0.47 -10.23
C PHE A 12 24.06 0.93 -10.73
N MET A 13 24.77 1.98 -10.29
CA MET A 13 24.59 3.35 -10.80
C MET A 13 24.94 3.50 -12.29
N GLN A 14 25.96 2.77 -12.78
CA GLN A 14 26.31 2.75 -14.20
C GLN A 14 25.29 1.96 -15.03
N SER A 15 24.78 0.84 -14.51
CA SER A 15 23.73 0.07 -15.16
C SER A 15 22.43 0.87 -15.29
N LEU A 16 22.12 1.74 -14.32
CA LEU A 16 20.99 2.68 -14.39
C LEU A 16 21.13 3.75 -15.48
N CYS A 17 22.36 4.12 -15.84
CA CYS A 17 22.62 5.10 -16.90
C CYS A 17 22.51 4.48 -18.31
N VAL A 18 22.84 3.19 -18.44
CA VAL A 18 22.84 2.47 -19.72
C VAL A 18 21.44 2.03 -20.16
N VAL A 19 20.52 1.76 -19.23
CA VAL A 19 19.17 1.26 -19.55
C VAL A 19 18.28 2.33 -20.22
N ASN A 20 18.55 3.62 -20.03
CA ASN A 20 17.82 4.70 -20.72
C ASN A 20 18.16 4.83 -22.22
N LEU A 21 19.22 4.19 -22.72
CA LEU A 21 19.66 4.32 -24.12
C LEU A 21 19.28 3.13 -25.00
N ALA A 22 18.76 2.03 -24.44
CA ALA A 22 18.53 0.78 -25.19
C ALA A 22 17.07 0.54 -25.64
N PHE A 23 16.13 1.41 -25.27
CA PHE A 23 14.69 1.25 -25.61
C PHE A 23 14.08 2.39 -26.43
N ALA A 24 14.91 3.26 -27.01
CA ALA A 24 14.45 4.22 -28.02
C ALA A 24 14.36 3.52 -29.40
N GLY A 25 13.39 2.63 -29.55
CA GLY A 25 12.86 2.31 -30.86
C GLY A 25 11.84 3.38 -31.21
N ASP A 26 12.15 4.26 -32.15
CA ASP A 26 11.22 5.26 -32.68
C ASP A 26 10.03 4.55 -33.34
N PHE A 27 8.93 4.45 -32.61
CA PHE A 27 7.60 4.15 -33.16
C PHE A 27 6.69 5.32 -32.83
N THR A 28 6.84 6.41 -33.57
CA THR A 28 5.96 7.57 -33.49
C THR A 28 4.69 7.29 -34.29
N TYR A 29 3.58 7.04 -33.57
CA TYR A 29 2.24 6.97 -34.15
C TYR A 29 1.52 8.28 -33.85
N ASP A 30 0.91 8.89 -34.88
CA ASP A 30 0.15 10.13 -34.73
C ASP A 30 -1.27 9.86 -34.22
N ILE A 31 -1.72 10.68 -33.28
CA ILE A 31 -3.07 10.59 -32.69
C ILE A 31 -4.09 11.18 -33.68
N ILE A 32 -5.05 10.37 -34.13
CA ILE A 32 -6.17 10.80 -34.98
C ILE A 32 -7.16 11.69 -34.21
N SER A 33 -7.64 12.77 -34.85
CA SER A 33 -8.77 13.60 -34.37
C SER A 33 -10.13 12.96 -34.71
N GLN A 34 -11.17 13.17 -33.88
CA GLN A 34 -12.50 12.58 -34.08
C GLN A 34 -13.10 12.86 -35.48
N LYS A 35 -12.91 14.07 -36.00
CA LYS A 35 -13.43 14.45 -37.32
C LYS A 35 -12.77 13.65 -38.46
N LEU A 36 -11.47 13.38 -38.34
CA LEU A 36 -10.72 12.57 -39.30
C LEU A 36 -11.05 11.07 -39.14
N ALA A 37 -11.29 10.61 -37.90
CA ALA A 37 -11.73 9.25 -37.63
C ALA A 37 -13.06 8.92 -38.33
N ASP A 38 -14.04 9.82 -38.26
CA ASP A 38 -15.36 9.63 -38.88
C ASP A 38 -15.26 9.51 -40.41
N GLU A 39 -14.44 10.36 -41.04
CA GLU A 39 -14.20 10.33 -42.49
C GLU A 39 -13.53 9.02 -42.92
N LEU A 40 -12.48 8.59 -42.20
CA LEU A 40 -11.77 7.36 -42.55
C LEU A 40 -12.59 6.09 -42.28
N THR A 41 -13.46 6.11 -41.26
CA THR A 41 -14.33 4.97 -40.90
C THR A 41 -15.28 4.60 -42.05
N THR A 42 -15.73 5.58 -42.84
CA THR A 42 -16.60 5.33 -44.01
C THR A 42 -15.92 4.60 -45.17
N ASN A 43 -14.58 4.60 -45.23
CA ASN A 43 -13.80 3.96 -46.29
C ASN A 43 -13.37 2.51 -45.95
N ILE A 44 -13.65 2.04 -44.74
CA ILE A 44 -13.26 0.69 -44.30
C ILE A 44 -14.40 -0.29 -44.65
N SER A 45 -14.07 -1.36 -45.37
CA SER A 45 -15.07 -2.36 -45.80
C SER A 45 -15.75 -3.05 -44.60
N SER A 46 -17.07 -3.16 -44.65
CA SER A 46 -17.86 -3.90 -43.65
C SER A 46 -17.56 -5.40 -43.64
N GLU A 47 -17.00 -5.95 -44.72
CA GLU A 47 -16.67 -7.38 -44.87
C GLU A 47 -15.30 -7.78 -44.27
N LEU A 48 -14.51 -6.82 -43.80
CA LEU A 48 -13.24 -7.12 -43.13
C LEU A 48 -13.49 -7.94 -41.85
N ALA A 49 -12.71 -9.00 -41.63
CA ALA A 49 -12.80 -9.79 -40.41
C ALA A 49 -12.45 -8.93 -39.16
N PRO A 50 -12.91 -9.30 -37.95
CA PRO A 50 -12.45 -8.66 -36.73
C PRO A 50 -10.94 -8.86 -36.56
N GLY A 51 -10.20 -7.81 -36.18
CA GLY A 51 -8.75 -7.86 -36.06
C GLY A 51 -8.04 -6.52 -36.19
N ASP A 52 -6.70 -6.58 -36.11
CA ASP A 52 -5.80 -5.44 -36.22
C ASP A 52 -5.47 -5.09 -37.66
N TYR A 53 -5.55 -3.80 -37.98
CA TYR A 53 -5.25 -3.30 -39.32
C TYR A 53 -4.45 -2.00 -39.26
N GLU A 54 -3.51 -1.85 -40.19
CA GLU A 54 -2.77 -0.61 -40.44
C GLU A 54 -3.30 0.03 -41.72
N MET A 55 -3.49 1.35 -41.70
CA MET A 55 -3.74 2.12 -42.91
C MET A 55 -2.68 3.19 -43.12
N ASN A 56 -2.26 3.31 -44.37
CA ASN A 56 -1.38 4.36 -44.81
C ASN A 56 -2.24 5.44 -45.45
N VAL A 57 -2.30 6.60 -44.81
CA VAL A 57 -3.05 7.76 -45.32
C VAL A 57 -2.06 8.79 -45.83
N SER A 58 -2.22 9.21 -47.09
CA SER A 58 -1.48 10.35 -47.62
C SER A 58 -2.22 11.62 -47.21
N VAL A 59 -1.60 12.41 -46.32
CA VAL A 59 -2.10 13.71 -45.89
C VAL A 59 -1.43 14.78 -46.74
N GLU A 60 -2.22 15.52 -47.50
CA GLU A 60 -1.72 16.66 -48.27
C GLU A 60 -1.73 17.90 -47.38
N ASN A 61 -0.55 18.44 -47.07
CA ASN A 61 -0.39 19.64 -46.27
C ASN A 61 -0.86 20.87 -47.06
N ALA A 62 -1.22 21.96 -46.34
CA ALA A 62 -1.66 23.22 -46.95
C ALA A 62 -0.63 23.84 -47.93
N ASP A 63 0.63 23.40 -47.85
CA ASP A 63 1.74 23.80 -48.71
C ASP A 63 1.88 22.96 -49.99
N GLY A 64 0.96 22.01 -50.25
CA GLY A 64 0.95 21.14 -51.44
C GLY A 64 1.94 19.97 -51.39
N THR A 65 2.41 19.59 -50.21
CA THR A 65 3.29 18.42 -49.99
C THR A 65 2.50 17.26 -49.39
N SER A 66 2.65 16.06 -49.97
CA SER A 66 2.00 14.84 -49.50
C SER A 66 2.88 14.09 -48.50
N GLU A 67 2.43 13.93 -47.27
CA GLU A 67 3.09 13.16 -46.21
C GLU A 67 2.33 11.84 -45.98
N LEU A 68 3.05 10.71 -45.96
CA LEU A 68 2.46 9.41 -45.63
C LEU A 68 2.43 9.27 -44.10
N ARG A 69 1.23 9.14 -43.53
CA ARG A 69 1.03 8.87 -42.11
C ARG A 69 0.41 7.49 -41.93
N ASN A 70 0.97 6.74 -40.99
CA ASN A 70 0.51 5.39 -40.68
C ASN A 70 -0.41 5.46 -39.46
N PHE A 71 -1.61 4.90 -39.61
CA PHE A 71 -2.61 4.87 -38.55
C PHE A 71 -3.03 3.43 -38.25
N LEU A 72 -3.13 3.12 -36.96
CA LEU A 72 -3.55 1.82 -36.45
C LEU A 72 -5.03 1.86 -36.08
N TYR A 73 -5.79 0.84 -36.49
CA TYR A 73 -7.18 0.68 -36.09
C TYR A 73 -7.52 -0.78 -35.81
N CYS A 74 -8.46 -0.96 -34.86
CA CYS A 74 -9.00 -2.25 -34.46
C CYS A 74 -10.47 -2.34 -34.88
N LYS A 75 -10.86 -3.48 -35.47
CA LYS A 75 -12.28 -3.80 -35.73
C LYS A 75 -12.76 -4.85 -34.72
N ASP A 76 -13.71 -4.46 -33.89
CA ASP A 76 -14.30 -5.33 -32.85
C ASP A 76 -15.20 -6.43 -33.47
N ALA A 77 -15.53 -7.45 -32.68
CA ALA A 77 -16.44 -8.54 -33.05
C ALA A 77 -17.84 -8.03 -33.41
N ASP A 78 -18.26 -6.91 -32.81
CA ASP A 78 -19.50 -6.20 -33.12
C ASP A 78 -19.40 -5.29 -34.37
N GLY A 79 -18.23 -5.22 -35.01
CA GLY A 79 -17.98 -4.43 -36.22
C GLY A 79 -17.63 -2.96 -35.97
N ASN A 80 -17.50 -2.53 -34.72
CA ASN A 80 -17.09 -1.18 -34.34
C ASN A 80 -15.59 -0.95 -34.60
N ILE A 81 -15.22 0.26 -35.01
CA ILE A 81 -13.83 0.62 -35.35
C ILE A 81 -13.24 1.51 -34.25
N LEU A 82 -12.20 1.00 -33.58
CA LEU A 82 -11.47 1.67 -32.51
C LEU A 82 -10.13 2.17 -33.06
N TRP A 83 -9.97 3.50 -33.09
CA TRP A 83 -8.78 4.16 -33.63
C TRP A 83 -7.69 4.32 -32.58
N ASN A 84 -6.42 4.19 -32.99
CA ASN A 84 -5.23 4.30 -32.14
C ASN A 84 -5.15 3.23 -31.04
N GLN A 85 -5.79 2.07 -31.23
CA GLN A 85 -5.80 0.93 -30.30
C GLN A 85 -5.56 -0.39 -31.05
N TRP A 86 -4.86 -1.33 -30.42
CA TRP A 86 -4.81 -2.73 -30.87
C TRP A 86 -6.04 -3.47 -30.34
N CYS A 87 -6.61 -4.35 -31.15
CA CYS A 87 -7.53 -5.41 -30.74
C CYS A 87 -6.77 -6.39 -29.85
N THR A 88 -6.57 -6.06 -28.58
CA THR A 88 -5.90 -6.95 -27.64
C THR A 88 -6.72 -8.21 -27.30
N GLY A 89 -7.94 -8.35 -27.84
CA GLY A 89 -8.90 -9.36 -27.39
C GLY A 89 -9.31 -9.17 -25.92
N GLU A 90 -9.03 -7.99 -25.36
CA GLU A 90 -9.31 -7.65 -23.96
C GLU A 90 -10.68 -6.96 -23.87
N THR A 91 -11.50 -7.40 -22.92
CA THR A 91 -12.83 -6.83 -22.69
C THR A 91 -12.70 -5.39 -22.18
N PRO A 92 -13.43 -4.42 -22.77
CA PRO A 92 -13.40 -3.03 -22.31
C PRO A 92 -13.90 -2.91 -20.86
N LEU A 93 -13.50 -1.84 -20.18
CA LEU A 93 -13.98 -1.54 -18.83
C LEU A 93 -15.49 -1.23 -18.89
N ILE A 94 -16.28 -2.04 -18.18
CA ILE A 94 -17.73 -1.93 -18.12
C ILE A 94 -18.11 -0.88 -17.05
N ASP A 95 -19.23 -0.17 -17.28
CA ASP A 95 -19.78 0.78 -16.31
C ASP A 95 -20.05 0.06 -14.98
N PRO A 96 -19.56 0.59 -13.84
CA PRO A 96 -19.77 0.01 -12.52
C PRO A 96 -21.24 -0.26 -12.13
N VAL A 97 -22.21 0.44 -12.73
CA VAL A 97 -23.63 0.16 -12.47
C VAL A 97 -24.02 -1.24 -12.97
N GLN A 98 -23.50 -1.65 -14.13
CA GLN A 98 -23.79 -2.96 -14.72
C GLN A 98 -23.09 -4.10 -13.95
N LEU A 99 -21.94 -3.81 -13.33
CA LEU A 99 -21.19 -4.76 -12.51
C LEU A 99 -21.83 -5.05 -11.14
N GLN A 100 -22.73 -4.19 -10.65
CA GLN A 100 -23.38 -4.39 -9.35
C GLN A 100 -24.44 -5.50 -9.37
N ASP A 101 -25.05 -5.74 -10.53
CA ASP A 101 -26.12 -6.73 -10.68
C ASP A 101 -25.59 -8.16 -10.92
N ILE A 102 -24.30 -8.31 -11.22
CA ILE A 102 -23.67 -9.59 -11.52
C ILE A 102 -23.11 -10.20 -10.23
N THR A 103 -23.76 -11.25 -9.72
CA THR A 103 -23.36 -11.95 -8.49
C THR A 103 -22.59 -13.25 -8.74
N VAL A 104 -22.52 -13.71 -10.00
CA VAL A 104 -21.89 -14.98 -10.37
C VAL A 104 -20.53 -14.71 -11.02
N GLN A 105 -19.47 -15.34 -10.49
CA GLN A 105 -18.10 -15.16 -10.97
C GLN A 105 -17.92 -15.40 -12.47
N SER A 106 -18.59 -16.42 -13.04
CA SER A 106 -18.47 -16.77 -14.47
C SER A 106 -19.09 -15.74 -15.42
N GLU A 107 -19.94 -14.86 -14.91
CA GLU A 107 -20.61 -13.81 -15.69
C GLU A 107 -19.85 -12.48 -15.62
N LEU A 108 -18.85 -12.37 -14.74
CA LEU A 108 -18.04 -11.16 -14.62
C LEU A 108 -17.06 -11.06 -15.81
N PRO A 109 -16.94 -9.86 -16.41
CA PRO A 109 -15.97 -9.64 -17.47
C PRO A 109 -14.54 -9.74 -16.93
N THR A 110 -13.63 -10.20 -17.80
CA THR A 110 -12.21 -10.31 -17.46
C THR A 110 -11.58 -8.93 -17.26
N TYR A 111 -10.59 -8.86 -16.38
CA TYR A 111 -9.76 -7.66 -16.20
C TYR A 111 -8.34 -7.94 -16.66
N SER A 112 -7.84 -7.13 -17.60
CA SER A 112 -6.44 -7.11 -17.99
C SER A 112 -5.76 -5.86 -17.42
N PRO A 113 -4.58 -5.97 -16.79
CA PRO A 113 -3.81 -4.80 -16.37
C PRO A 113 -3.52 -3.79 -17.50
N LYS A 114 -3.56 -4.23 -18.77
CA LYS A 114 -3.35 -3.37 -19.94
C LYS A 114 -4.53 -2.45 -20.25
N THR A 115 -5.75 -2.81 -19.85
CA THR A 115 -6.93 -1.96 -20.07
C THR A 115 -6.96 -0.76 -19.14
N ASP A 116 -6.25 -0.83 -18.00
CA ASP A 116 -6.16 0.25 -17.01
C ASP A 116 -4.71 0.49 -16.55
N VAL A 117 -3.86 0.91 -17.51
CA VAL A 117 -2.43 1.13 -17.26
C VAL A 117 -2.16 2.19 -16.18
N GLN A 118 -3.01 3.22 -16.10
CA GLN A 118 -2.83 4.31 -15.14
C GLN A 118 -3.01 3.80 -13.70
N THR A 119 -4.09 3.07 -13.43
CA THR A 119 -4.32 2.49 -12.09
C THR A 119 -3.20 1.52 -11.71
N VAL A 120 -2.70 0.71 -12.65
CA VAL A 120 -1.57 -0.21 -12.39
C VAL A 120 -0.29 0.55 -12.01
N GLN A 121 0.01 1.66 -12.67
CA GLN A 121 1.15 2.50 -12.34
C GLN A 121 0.98 3.21 -11.00
N ASP A 122 -0.21 3.72 -10.70
CA ASP A 122 -0.52 4.35 -9.42
C ASP A 122 -0.39 3.35 -8.27
N ILE A 123 -0.88 2.12 -8.44
CA ILE A 123 -0.69 1.02 -7.49
C ILE A 123 0.80 0.72 -7.32
N ALA A 124 1.58 0.68 -8.41
CA ALA A 124 3.02 0.45 -8.30
C ALA A 124 3.68 1.57 -7.49
N VAL A 125 3.49 2.84 -7.86
CA VAL A 125 4.06 4.00 -7.16
C VAL A 125 3.65 4.04 -5.70
N SER A 126 2.35 3.85 -5.42
CA SER A 126 1.83 3.89 -4.06
C SER A 126 2.38 2.75 -3.21
N THR A 127 2.41 1.54 -3.79
CA THR A 127 3.03 0.36 -3.20
C THR A 127 4.49 0.67 -2.88
N PHE A 128 5.28 1.26 -3.78
CA PHE A 128 6.67 1.62 -3.47
C PHE A 128 6.85 2.79 -2.52
N ALA A 129 5.94 3.76 -2.51
CA ALA A 129 5.99 4.88 -1.58
C ALA A 129 5.71 4.40 -0.15
N VAL A 130 4.65 3.62 0.04
CA VAL A 130 4.43 2.86 1.28
C VAL A 130 5.64 1.96 1.50
N LEU A 131 6.15 1.32 0.44
CA LEU A 131 7.17 0.29 0.59
C LEU A 131 8.46 0.88 1.19
N SER A 132 8.83 2.03 0.65
CA SER A 132 10.00 2.78 1.04
C SER A 132 9.83 3.35 2.46
N TYR A 133 8.63 3.78 2.84
CA TYR A 133 8.40 4.26 4.19
C TYR A 133 8.64 3.16 5.23
N LEU A 134 8.21 1.92 4.95
CA LEU A 134 8.56 0.77 5.80
C LEU A 134 9.67 -0.10 5.20
N THR A 135 10.66 0.38 4.45
CA THR A 135 11.77 -0.51 4.04
C THR A 135 12.57 -1.03 5.25
N VAL A 136 12.28 -0.50 6.43
CA VAL A 136 12.49 -0.98 7.81
C VAL A 136 11.53 -2.14 8.27
N GLY A 137 10.68 -2.68 7.38
CA GLY A 137 9.67 -3.71 7.69
C GLY A 137 8.46 -3.79 6.74
N LEU A 138 8.63 -4.39 5.55
CA LEU A 138 7.60 -4.38 4.49
C LEU A 138 7.41 -5.63 3.65
N GLY A 139 7.03 -6.64 4.37
CA GLY A 139 5.81 -7.35 4.05
C GLY A 139 5.08 -7.21 5.33
N HIS A 140 4.20 -6.23 5.36
CA HIS A 140 3.11 -6.15 6.32
C HIS A 140 1.83 -5.85 5.57
N ALA A 141 1.88 -5.09 4.46
CA ALA A 141 0.75 -5.00 3.52
C ALA A 141 0.45 -6.34 2.83
N MET A 142 1.49 -7.14 2.54
CA MET A 142 1.36 -8.39 1.79
C MET A 142 1.71 -9.65 2.60
N ASN A 143 2.19 -9.53 3.85
CA ASN A 143 2.56 -10.72 4.64
C ASN A 143 1.36 -11.24 5.43
N LEU A 144 0.86 -12.39 5.01
CA LEU A 144 0.06 -13.31 5.84
C LEU A 144 0.83 -13.82 7.09
N THR A 145 2.14 -13.51 7.23
CA THR A 145 3.04 -14.03 8.28
C THR A 145 3.68 -12.98 9.21
N GLY A 146 3.38 -11.68 8.97
CA GLY A 146 3.60 -10.46 9.80
C GLY A 146 4.67 -10.40 10.90
N GLY A 147 5.91 -10.74 10.57
CA GLY A 147 7.13 -10.37 11.30
C GLY A 147 7.09 -9.15 12.27
N ALA A 148 7.35 -9.33 13.58
CA ALA A 148 7.80 -8.33 14.54
C ALA A 148 9.18 -7.79 14.10
N PRO A 149 9.60 -6.61 14.58
CA PRO A 149 10.35 -5.64 13.80
C PRO A 149 11.83 -5.98 13.62
N VAL A 150 12.33 -5.79 12.40
CA VAL A 150 13.75 -5.79 12.10
C VAL A 150 14.34 -4.53 12.74
N ASN A 151 15.38 -4.67 13.56
CA ASN A 151 16.23 -3.55 13.93
C ASN A 151 17.11 -3.26 12.71
N ASP A 152 16.65 -2.34 11.85
CA ASP A 152 17.38 -1.88 10.68
C ASP A 152 18.11 -0.58 11.05
N GLY A 153 19.44 -0.65 11.04
CA GLY A 153 20.41 0.41 11.31
C GLY A 153 20.40 1.62 10.36
N GLY A 154 19.30 1.86 9.63
CA GLY A 154 18.95 3.15 9.02
C GLY A 154 17.66 3.78 9.58
N SER A 155 17.13 3.24 10.68
CA SER A 155 15.80 3.57 11.21
C SER A 155 15.83 3.98 12.67
N ASN A 156 16.55 5.07 12.94
CA ASN A 156 16.43 5.73 14.23
C ASN A 156 14.95 5.99 14.57
N THR A 157 14.07 6.26 13.60
CA THR A 157 12.66 6.60 13.86
C THR A 157 11.84 5.50 14.53
N ARG A 158 11.94 4.21 14.17
CA ARG A 158 11.05 3.18 14.74
C ARG A 158 11.55 2.62 16.07
N ALA A 159 12.87 2.43 16.19
CA ALA A 159 13.48 2.13 17.48
C ALA A 159 13.24 3.29 18.46
N GLU A 160 13.36 4.54 18.00
CA GLU A 160 12.93 5.73 18.76
C GLU A 160 11.44 5.65 19.10
N LEU A 161 10.54 5.30 18.17
CA LEU A 161 9.10 5.18 18.47
C LEU A 161 8.80 4.13 19.55
N ALA A 162 9.35 2.92 19.41
CA ALA A 162 9.11 1.82 20.35
C ALA A 162 9.77 2.11 21.70
N GLU A 163 10.98 2.67 21.70
CA GLU A 163 11.66 3.13 22.91
C GLU A 163 10.92 4.31 23.56
N LEU A 164 10.31 5.20 22.77
CA LEU A 164 9.50 6.32 23.25
C LEU A 164 8.17 5.85 23.82
N GLU A 165 7.50 4.88 23.18
CA GLU A 165 6.33 4.20 23.74
C GLU A 165 6.68 3.50 25.04
N LEU A 166 7.80 2.78 25.11
CA LEU A 166 8.30 2.17 26.34
C LEU A 166 8.65 3.20 27.42
N LYS A 167 9.34 4.29 27.07
CA LYS A 167 9.65 5.41 27.99
C LYS A 167 8.37 6.09 28.47
N ILE A 168 7.34 6.21 27.62
CA ILE A 168 6.03 6.72 28.00
C ILE A 168 5.33 5.77 28.97
N LEU A 169 5.34 4.46 28.69
CA LEU A 169 4.79 3.44 29.57
C LEU A 169 5.52 3.42 30.92
N GLU A 170 6.86 3.46 30.92
CA GLU A 170 7.68 3.56 32.12
C GLU A 170 7.45 4.85 32.90
N ARG A 171 7.22 5.97 32.21
CA ARG A 171 6.85 7.25 32.86
C ARG A 171 5.41 7.20 33.39
N SER A 172 4.52 6.44 32.76
CA SER A 172 3.13 6.22 33.17
C SER A 172 2.99 5.29 34.39
N LYS A 173 3.97 4.41 34.65
CA LYS A 173 4.06 3.53 35.86
C LYS A 173 3.80 4.26 37.17
N LYS A 174 4.01 5.58 37.21
CA LYS A 174 3.96 6.36 38.44
C LYS A 174 2.55 6.79 38.87
N ARG A 175 1.48 6.56 38.09
CA ARG A 175 0.12 7.02 38.49
C ARG A 175 -1.00 6.08 38.03
N ARG A 176 -1.67 5.43 38.98
CA ARG A 176 -3.04 4.89 38.80
C ARG A 176 -3.98 6.02 38.38
N ARG A 177 -4.83 5.77 37.40
CA ARG A 177 -5.83 6.72 36.93
C ARG A 177 -7.24 6.22 37.20
N PHE A 178 -8.23 7.06 36.90
CA PHE A 178 -9.63 6.77 37.21
C PHE A 178 -10.09 5.43 36.62
N GLY A 179 -9.69 5.13 35.38
CA GLY A 179 -10.00 3.86 34.72
C GLY A 179 -9.40 2.64 35.41
N ASP A 180 -8.17 2.73 35.93
CA ASP A 180 -7.54 1.64 36.70
C ASP A 180 -8.23 1.36 38.04
N LEU A 181 -8.93 2.36 38.60
CA LEU A 181 -9.59 2.29 39.92
C LEU A 181 -11.03 1.76 39.85
N LEU A 182 -11.56 1.48 38.65
CA LEU A 182 -12.92 1.00 38.50
C LEU A 182 -13.13 -0.35 39.22
N GLY A 183 -14.20 -0.44 40.02
CA GLY A 183 -14.51 -1.66 40.80
C GLY A 183 -14.80 -2.90 39.95
N MET A 184 -14.98 -2.76 38.63
CA MET A 184 -15.11 -3.88 37.69
C MET A 184 -13.88 -4.79 37.68
N TRP A 185 -12.69 -4.24 37.93
CA TRP A 185 -11.43 -4.99 37.91
C TRP A 185 -11.26 -5.96 39.08
N ASN A 186 -12.07 -5.80 40.14
CA ASN A 186 -12.10 -6.75 41.26
C ASN A 186 -12.81 -8.06 40.89
N LYS A 187 -13.57 -8.09 39.79
CA LYS A 187 -14.29 -9.29 39.34
C LYS A 187 -13.43 -10.06 38.34
N SER A 188 -13.24 -11.36 38.59
CA SER A 188 -12.44 -12.25 37.73
C SER A 188 -12.94 -12.31 36.27
N ILE A 189 -14.23 -12.09 36.02
CA ILE A 189 -14.81 -12.08 34.67
C ILE A 189 -14.17 -11.02 33.76
N PHE A 190 -13.64 -9.92 34.31
CA PHE A 190 -12.99 -8.88 33.51
C PHE A 190 -11.49 -9.13 33.34
N THR A 191 -10.82 -9.80 34.28
CA THR A 191 -9.36 -9.96 34.29
C THR A 191 -8.85 -11.33 33.82
N PHE A 192 -9.76 -12.29 33.61
CA PHE A 192 -9.43 -13.66 33.22
C PHE A 192 -8.52 -13.75 31.98
N MET A 193 -8.80 -12.95 30.95
CA MET A 193 -8.08 -13.00 29.67
C MET A 193 -6.77 -12.22 29.60
N ASP A 194 -6.47 -11.39 30.60
CA ASP A 194 -5.29 -10.51 30.56
C ASP A 194 -3.99 -11.32 30.39
N SER A 195 -3.85 -12.41 31.14
CA SER A 195 -2.68 -13.28 31.08
C SER A 195 -2.67 -14.20 29.86
N THR A 196 -3.86 -14.60 29.38
CA THR A 196 -4.00 -15.54 28.27
C THR A 196 -3.51 -14.94 26.97
N PHE A 197 -3.91 -13.71 26.64
CA PHE A 197 -3.45 -13.05 25.41
C PHE A 197 -1.94 -12.84 25.38
N VAL A 198 -1.36 -12.43 26.51
CA VAL A 198 0.10 -12.27 26.64
C VAL A 198 0.81 -13.61 26.43
N ASN A 199 0.31 -14.68 27.04
CA ASN A 199 0.89 -16.02 26.92
C ASN A 199 0.73 -16.62 25.52
N VAL A 200 -0.43 -16.46 24.90
CA VAL A 200 -0.67 -16.87 23.50
C VAL A 200 0.28 -16.12 22.58
N SER A 201 0.40 -14.80 22.75
CA SER A 201 1.30 -13.98 21.94
C SER A 201 2.76 -14.40 22.12
N LYS A 202 3.21 -14.72 23.35
CA LYS A 202 4.55 -15.28 23.58
C LYS A 202 4.77 -16.61 22.87
N ARG A 203 3.81 -17.53 22.92
CA ARG A 203 3.92 -18.84 22.24
C ARG A 203 3.98 -18.69 20.72
N VAL A 204 3.13 -17.82 20.19
CA VAL A 204 3.03 -17.60 18.74
C VAL A 204 4.19 -16.77 18.18
N SER A 205 4.89 -16.00 19.03
CA SER A 205 6.05 -15.19 18.62
C SER A 205 7.18 -15.95 17.97
N GLY A 206 7.34 -17.24 18.28
CA GLY A 206 8.31 -18.12 17.63
C GLY A 206 7.90 -18.61 16.24
N PHE A 207 6.59 -18.71 15.98
CA PHE A 207 6.05 -19.30 14.75
C PHE A 207 5.74 -18.24 13.69
N SER A 208 4.89 -17.28 14.05
CA SER A 208 4.48 -16.22 13.14
C SER A 208 4.35 -14.93 13.91
N PRO A 209 5.22 -13.96 13.62
CA PRO A 209 5.04 -12.70 14.30
C PRO A 209 3.80 -11.91 13.79
N ALA A 210 3.16 -12.28 12.65
CA ALA A 210 1.91 -11.60 12.19
C ALA A 210 0.85 -11.78 13.23
N ILE A 211 0.70 -13.06 13.57
CA ILE A 211 -0.32 -13.50 14.47
C ILE A 211 -0.01 -12.90 15.83
N THR A 212 1.26 -12.87 16.23
CA THR A 212 1.70 -12.20 17.46
C THR A 212 1.31 -10.73 17.49
N ARG A 213 1.57 -9.99 16.40
CA ARG A 213 1.26 -8.56 16.32
C ARG A 213 -0.24 -8.31 16.27
N SER A 214 -0.97 -9.08 15.48
CA SER A 214 -2.43 -8.99 15.40
C SER A 214 -3.06 -9.29 16.75
N THR A 215 -2.54 -10.31 17.44
CA THR A 215 -2.99 -10.71 18.79
C THR A 215 -2.65 -9.64 19.83
N SER A 216 -1.52 -8.94 19.75
CA SER A 216 -1.14 -7.89 20.72
C SER A 216 -1.76 -6.52 20.44
N ASP A 217 -2.21 -6.27 19.21
CA ASP A 217 -2.69 -4.97 18.72
C ASP A 217 -3.86 -4.38 19.55
N ALA A 218 -4.89 -5.17 19.86
CA ALA A 218 -6.05 -4.71 20.63
C ALA A 218 -5.81 -4.61 22.16
N SER A 219 -4.55 -4.42 22.59
CA SER A 219 -4.19 -4.22 24.01
C SER A 219 -4.93 -3.03 24.63
N TYR A 220 -5.10 -1.93 23.90
CA TYR A 220 -5.83 -0.75 24.38
C TYR A 220 -7.31 -1.07 24.70
N LEU A 221 -7.96 -1.86 23.85
CA LEU A 221 -9.36 -2.24 24.00
C LEU A 221 -9.53 -3.22 25.18
N ARG A 222 -8.59 -4.15 25.33
CA ARG A 222 -8.52 -5.06 26.50
C ARG A 222 -8.21 -4.32 27.80
N ALA A 223 -7.37 -3.28 27.76
CA ALA A 223 -7.09 -2.47 28.93
C ALA A 223 -8.36 -1.77 29.45
N MET A 224 -9.22 -1.30 28.54
CA MET A 224 -10.48 -0.61 28.88
C MET A 224 -11.63 -1.55 29.24
N THR A 225 -11.76 -2.70 28.56
CA THR A 225 -12.94 -3.58 28.66
C THR A 225 -12.67 -4.94 29.32
N GLY A 226 -11.40 -5.31 29.49
CA GLY A 226 -10.99 -6.62 29.99
C GLY A 226 -11.40 -7.75 29.06
N SER A 227 -11.93 -8.82 29.64
CA SER A 227 -12.36 -10.02 28.91
C SER A 227 -13.65 -9.81 28.10
N LEU A 228 -14.36 -8.68 28.24
CA LEU A 228 -15.49 -8.36 27.36
C LEU A 228 -15.05 -8.12 25.91
N SER A 229 -13.79 -7.75 25.69
CA SER A 229 -13.19 -7.68 24.35
C SER A 229 -13.36 -8.97 23.53
N LEU A 230 -13.51 -10.13 24.19
CA LEU A 230 -13.76 -11.41 23.54
C LEU A 230 -15.03 -11.42 22.67
N ILE A 231 -15.99 -10.53 22.91
CA ILE A 231 -17.23 -10.44 22.13
C ILE A 231 -16.96 -10.10 20.65
N LEU A 232 -15.81 -9.51 20.34
CA LEU A 232 -15.41 -9.22 18.96
C LEU A 232 -15.15 -10.49 18.15
N TYR A 233 -14.79 -11.61 18.78
CA TYR A 233 -14.49 -12.86 18.07
C TYR A 233 -15.72 -13.61 17.54
N PRO A 234 -16.83 -13.80 18.29
CA PRO A 234 -18.05 -14.33 17.69
C PRO A 234 -18.63 -13.38 16.62
N ILE A 235 -18.47 -12.06 16.78
CA ILE A 235 -18.83 -11.08 15.74
C ILE A 235 -17.95 -11.27 14.49
N ALA A 236 -16.65 -11.49 14.66
CA ALA A 236 -15.72 -11.79 13.57
C ALA A 236 -16.10 -13.06 12.80
N LEU A 237 -16.43 -14.13 13.54
CA LEU A 237 -16.90 -15.38 12.93
C LEU A 237 -18.18 -15.14 12.15
N PHE A 238 -19.15 -14.44 12.73
CA PHE A 238 -20.41 -14.10 12.07
C PHE A 238 -20.20 -13.29 10.80
N LEU A 239 -19.36 -12.24 10.84
CA LEU A 239 -19.07 -11.42 9.65
C LEU A 239 -18.28 -12.19 8.58
N GLY A 240 -17.39 -13.12 8.98
CA GLY A 240 -16.71 -14.01 8.05
C GLY A 240 -17.69 -14.96 7.34
N PHE A 241 -18.66 -15.52 8.07
CA PHE A 241 -19.72 -16.34 7.47
C PHE A 241 -20.68 -15.51 6.61
N LEU A 242 -21.00 -14.28 7.03
CA LEU A 242 -21.81 -13.36 6.23
C LEU A 242 -21.12 -13.04 4.91
N ALA A 243 -19.80 -12.80 4.94
CA ALA A 243 -19.01 -12.58 3.73
C ALA A 243 -19.04 -13.78 2.78
N LEU A 244 -18.99 -15.02 3.29
CA LEU A 244 -19.15 -16.23 2.48
C LEU A 244 -20.55 -16.33 1.88
N ASN A 245 -21.58 -16.01 2.66
CA ASN A 245 -22.96 -16.09 2.18
C ASN A 245 -23.23 -15.03 1.10
N ASP A 246 -22.68 -13.83 1.25
CA ASP A 246 -22.80 -12.74 0.27
C ASP A 246 -22.21 -13.12 -1.10
N THR A 247 -21.16 -13.95 -1.13
CA THR A 247 -20.45 -14.33 -2.36
C THR A 247 -20.82 -15.73 -2.85
N ASN A 248 -21.82 -16.38 -2.26
CA ASN A 248 -22.13 -17.79 -2.53
C ASN A 248 -20.88 -18.70 -2.41
N PHE A 249 -20.00 -18.42 -1.44
CA PHE A 249 -18.73 -19.10 -1.21
C PHE A 249 -17.69 -18.95 -2.34
N GLN A 250 -17.94 -18.09 -3.33
CA GLN A 250 -16.99 -17.79 -4.39
C GLN A 250 -15.87 -16.87 -3.87
N ALA A 251 -14.70 -16.97 -4.49
CA ALA A 251 -13.54 -16.12 -4.22
C ALA A 251 -13.72 -14.71 -4.83
N LEU A 252 -14.76 -14.01 -4.39
CA LEU A 252 -15.11 -12.66 -4.80
C LEU A 252 -15.15 -11.72 -3.59
N PRO A 253 -14.98 -10.40 -3.76
CA PRO A 253 -15.25 -9.47 -2.67
C PRO A 253 -16.74 -9.57 -2.26
N PRO A 254 -17.07 -9.63 -0.96
CA PRO A 254 -18.46 -9.56 -0.50
C PRO A 254 -19.04 -8.17 -0.76
N THR A 255 -20.33 -8.00 -0.44
CA THR A 255 -20.99 -6.69 -0.56
C THR A 255 -20.18 -5.62 0.18
N ALA A 256 -20.18 -4.38 -0.32
CA ALA A 256 -19.40 -3.32 0.32
C ALA A 256 -19.77 -3.10 1.79
N THR A 257 -21.04 -3.31 2.16
CA THR A 257 -21.49 -3.23 3.55
C THR A 257 -20.76 -4.26 4.43
N THR A 258 -20.72 -5.52 4.00
CA THR A 258 -20.02 -6.58 4.72
C THR A 258 -18.52 -6.35 4.71
N LEU A 259 -17.94 -5.94 3.57
CA LEU A 259 -16.52 -5.60 3.47
C LEU A 259 -16.13 -4.45 4.42
N ILE A 260 -16.95 -3.40 4.50
CA ILE A 260 -16.78 -2.27 5.43
C ILE A 260 -16.90 -2.77 6.87
N ALA A 261 -17.89 -3.59 7.21
CA ALA A 261 -18.05 -4.13 8.56
C ALA A 261 -16.82 -4.93 9.01
N VAL A 262 -16.28 -5.77 8.12
CA VAL A 262 -15.04 -6.53 8.37
C VAL A 262 -13.83 -5.59 8.52
N LEU A 263 -13.69 -4.59 7.65
CA LEU A 263 -12.64 -3.57 7.75
C LEU A 263 -12.70 -2.81 9.08
N MET A 264 -13.89 -2.34 9.47
CA MET A 264 -14.10 -1.61 10.72
C MET A 264 -13.74 -2.50 11.93
N LEU A 265 -14.19 -3.76 11.92
CA LEU A 265 -13.84 -4.73 12.97
C LEU A 265 -12.33 -4.91 13.06
N GLY A 266 -11.67 -5.12 11.93
CA GLY A 266 -10.21 -5.25 11.84
C GLY A 266 -9.45 -4.02 12.28
N VAL A 267 -10.00 -2.82 12.02
CA VAL A 267 -9.45 -1.58 12.55
C VAL A 267 -9.53 -1.55 14.07
N PHE A 268 -10.61 -1.99 14.71
CA PHE A 268 -10.68 -2.01 16.18
C PHE A 268 -9.85 -3.13 16.82
N ASP A 269 -9.89 -4.33 16.27
CA ASP A 269 -9.07 -5.48 16.68
C ASP A 269 -8.58 -6.23 15.45
N SER A 270 -7.28 -6.09 15.12
CA SER A 270 -6.70 -6.76 13.96
C SER A 270 -6.71 -8.28 14.06
N PHE A 271 -6.76 -8.87 15.26
CA PHE A 271 -6.95 -10.32 15.39
C PHE A 271 -8.38 -10.73 15.05
N ALA A 272 -9.38 -9.92 15.41
CA ALA A 272 -10.76 -10.15 15.00
C ALA A 272 -10.93 -10.00 13.48
N GLY A 273 -10.29 -8.98 12.87
CA GLY A 273 -10.22 -8.84 11.41
C GLY A 273 -9.55 -10.05 10.74
N LEU A 274 -8.42 -10.52 11.27
CA LEU A 274 -7.73 -11.71 10.79
C LEU A 274 -8.64 -12.95 10.87
N LEU A 275 -9.36 -13.13 11.99
CA LEU A 275 -10.28 -14.25 12.17
C LEU A 275 -11.42 -14.23 11.14
N SER A 276 -12.03 -13.06 10.91
CA SER A 276 -13.07 -12.91 9.89
C SER A 276 -12.56 -13.24 8.48
N GLY A 277 -11.37 -12.73 8.13
CA GLY A 277 -10.74 -13.04 6.84
C GLY A 277 -10.36 -14.50 6.70
N LEU A 278 -9.93 -15.16 7.78
CA LEU A 278 -9.59 -16.58 7.78
C LEU A 278 -10.82 -17.45 7.58
N VAL A 279 -11.96 -17.11 8.19
CA VAL A 279 -13.23 -17.81 7.94
C VAL A 279 -13.60 -17.71 6.46
N PHE A 280 -13.53 -16.51 5.87
CA PHE A 280 -13.77 -16.33 4.44
C PHE A 280 -12.80 -17.16 3.57
N PHE A 281 -11.49 -17.02 3.77
CA PHE A 281 -10.47 -17.74 3.02
C PHE A 281 -10.64 -19.27 3.11
N THR A 282 -10.84 -19.79 4.33
CA THR A 282 -11.01 -21.23 4.54
C THR A 282 -12.35 -21.75 4.02
N GLY A 283 -13.42 -20.95 4.08
CA GLY A 283 -14.71 -21.30 3.50
C GLY A 283 -14.65 -21.45 1.98
N CYS A 284 -14.01 -20.51 1.27
CA CYS A 284 -13.79 -20.60 -0.18
C CYS A 284 -12.91 -21.82 -0.52
N LEU A 285 -11.87 -22.09 0.29
CA LEU A 285 -10.99 -23.24 0.09
C LEU A 285 -11.71 -24.58 0.26
N ILE A 286 -12.50 -24.73 1.33
CA ILE A 286 -13.21 -25.99 1.64
C ILE A 286 -14.32 -26.28 0.62
N THR A 287 -14.96 -25.24 0.09
CA THR A 287 -16.01 -25.37 -0.93
C THR A 287 -15.50 -25.59 -2.34
N GLY A 288 -14.17 -25.53 -2.56
CA GLY A 288 -13.54 -25.79 -3.85
C GLY A 288 -13.55 -24.59 -4.81
N HIS A 289 -13.89 -23.39 -4.36
CA HIS A 289 -13.90 -22.16 -5.17
C HIS A 289 -12.53 -21.46 -5.23
N ILE A 290 -11.46 -22.15 -4.81
CA ILE A 290 -10.06 -21.74 -5.03
C ILE A 290 -9.38 -22.81 -5.89
N SER A 291 -9.59 -22.69 -7.19
CA SER A 291 -9.07 -23.57 -8.23
C SER A 291 -8.00 -22.90 -9.10
N THR A 292 -8.05 -21.56 -9.20
CA THR A 292 -7.10 -20.77 -10.00
C THR A 292 -6.18 -19.91 -9.13
N ILE A 293 -5.06 -19.45 -9.73
CA ILE A 293 -4.14 -18.52 -9.05
C ILE A 293 -4.83 -17.19 -8.72
N HIS A 294 -5.72 -16.71 -9.57
CA HIS A 294 -6.45 -15.47 -9.36
C HIS A 294 -7.43 -15.58 -8.18
N GLU A 295 -8.16 -16.69 -8.07
CA GLU A 295 -9.03 -16.99 -6.92
C GLU A 295 -8.25 -17.08 -5.60
N LEU A 296 -7.04 -17.65 -5.65
CA LEU A 296 -6.13 -17.67 -4.49
C LEU A 296 -5.67 -16.25 -4.12
N LEU A 297 -5.26 -15.46 -5.12
CA LEU A 297 -4.75 -14.09 -4.94
C LEU A 297 -5.80 -13.15 -4.38
N ILE A 298 -7.03 -13.16 -4.90
CA ILE A 298 -8.12 -12.33 -4.38
C ILE A 298 -8.52 -12.77 -2.97
N SER A 299 -8.57 -14.07 -2.68
CA SER A 299 -8.88 -14.58 -1.34
C SER A 299 -7.82 -14.16 -0.31
N ILE A 300 -6.54 -14.20 -0.70
CA ILE A 300 -5.42 -13.67 0.10
C ILE A 300 -5.50 -12.14 0.23
N GLY A 301 -5.87 -11.45 -0.85
CA GLY A 301 -6.05 -10.00 -0.87
C GLY A 301 -7.13 -9.53 0.09
N LEU A 302 -8.27 -10.22 0.13
CA LEU A 302 -9.38 -9.96 1.05
C LEU A 302 -9.02 -10.32 2.50
N LEU A 303 -8.30 -11.42 2.71
CA LEU A 303 -7.73 -11.75 4.02
C LEU A 303 -6.75 -10.67 4.50
N ALA A 304 -5.87 -10.16 3.63
CA ALA A 304 -4.98 -9.05 3.99
C ALA A 304 -5.77 -7.76 4.24
N PHE A 305 -6.77 -7.46 3.43
CA PHE A 305 -7.64 -6.29 3.58
C PHE A 305 -8.31 -6.23 4.95
N SER A 306 -8.67 -7.38 5.53
CA SER A 306 -9.40 -7.43 6.80
C SER A 306 -8.58 -7.00 8.03
N PHE A 307 -7.25 -7.02 8.01
CA PHE A 307 -6.43 -6.69 9.19
C PHE A 307 -5.15 -5.89 8.91
N CYS A 308 -4.60 -5.95 7.69
CA CYS A 308 -3.35 -5.25 7.36
C CYS A 308 -3.44 -3.72 7.46
N PRO A 309 -4.54 -3.04 7.09
CA PRO A 309 -4.59 -1.57 7.11
C PRO A 309 -4.19 -0.95 8.46
N ILE A 310 -4.65 -1.52 9.56
CA ILE A 310 -4.35 -0.99 10.90
C ILE A 310 -2.92 -1.33 11.37
N LEU A 311 -2.44 -2.53 11.03
CA LEU A 311 -1.05 -2.92 11.31
C LEU A 311 -0.06 -2.04 10.55
N LEU A 312 -0.47 -1.56 9.38
CA LEU A 312 0.28 -0.61 8.58
C LEU A 312 0.24 0.78 9.22
N SER A 313 -0.93 1.27 9.62
CA SER A 313 -1.12 2.55 10.32
C SER A 313 -0.24 2.72 11.55
N SER A 314 -0.13 1.68 12.38
CA SER A 314 0.70 1.71 13.61
C SER A 314 2.20 1.86 13.34
N ASN A 315 2.67 1.63 12.11
CA ASN A 315 4.06 1.92 11.73
C ASN A 315 4.27 3.33 11.19
N LEU A 316 3.21 4.01 10.75
CA LEU A 316 3.29 5.31 10.06
C LEU A 316 3.44 6.48 11.03
N ARG A 317 2.85 6.41 12.23
CA ARG A 317 3.01 7.41 13.28
C ARG A 317 2.82 6.78 14.66
N PRO A 318 3.60 7.21 15.67
CA PRO A 318 3.42 6.74 17.04
C PRO A 318 2.02 7.11 17.50
N ILE A 319 1.34 6.16 18.10
CA ILE A 319 -0.05 6.31 18.49
C ILE A 319 -0.16 7.08 19.81
N ARG A 320 0.91 7.05 20.62
CA ARG A 320 0.87 7.32 22.05
C ARG A 320 1.85 8.43 22.41
N ARG A 321 1.44 9.70 22.38
CA ARG A 321 2.26 10.83 22.85
C ARG A 321 1.53 11.62 23.93
N HIS A 322 2.17 11.80 25.08
CA HIS A 322 1.65 12.70 26.12
C HIS A 322 1.81 14.16 25.71
N VAL A 323 0.77 14.95 25.98
CA VAL A 323 0.75 16.39 25.70
C VAL A 323 0.97 17.13 27.01
N PHE A 324 2.03 17.94 27.06
CA PHE A 324 2.26 18.85 28.18
C PHE A 324 2.15 20.32 27.74
N ASN A 325 2.50 20.63 26.47
CA ASN A 325 2.51 22.00 25.93
C ASN A 325 1.71 22.14 24.62
N SER A 326 1.36 23.37 24.24
CA SER A 326 0.67 23.67 22.96
C SER A 326 1.47 23.24 21.71
N HIS A 327 2.78 23.06 21.83
CA HIS A 327 3.60 22.47 20.76
C HIS A 327 3.38 20.96 20.64
N ASP A 328 3.32 20.24 21.77
CA ASP A 328 2.98 18.80 21.77
C ASP A 328 1.55 18.56 21.26
N MET A 329 0.64 19.52 21.48
CA MET A 329 -0.71 19.47 20.93
C MET A 329 -0.70 19.52 19.39
N TRP A 330 0.16 20.37 18.79
CA TRP A 330 0.32 20.42 17.34
C TRP A 330 0.83 19.09 16.79
N GLU A 331 1.91 18.56 17.37
CA GLU A 331 2.46 17.26 16.94
C GLU A 331 1.40 16.16 17.03
N ARG A 332 0.61 16.15 18.11
CA ARG A 332 -0.47 15.19 18.28
C ARG A 332 -1.59 15.34 17.25
N ILE A 333 -2.04 16.55 16.96
CA ILE A 333 -3.04 16.77 15.89
C ILE A 333 -2.48 16.28 14.55
N THR A 334 -1.21 16.57 14.26
CA THR A 334 -0.59 16.10 13.02
C THR A 334 -0.46 14.57 12.98
N ASP A 335 -0.19 13.90 14.10
CA ASP A 335 -0.14 12.44 14.17
C ASP A 335 -1.52 11.82 13.90
N TYR A 336 -2.60 12.43 14.42
CA TYR A 336 -3.98 12.02 14.14
C TYR A 336 -4.33 12.19 12.66
N CYS A 337 -4.09 13.38 12.11
CA CYS A 337 -4.44 13.71 10.74
C CYS A 337 -3.61 12.89 9.73
N LEU A 338 -2.28 12.89 9.86
CA LEU A 338 -1.38 12.17 8.95
C LEU A 338 -1.53 10.65 9.06
N GLY A 339 -1.62 10.11 10.28
CA GLY A 339 -1.83 8.68 10.49
C GLY A 339 -3.13 8.18 9.86
N THR A 340 -4.21 8.95 10.02
CA THR A 340 -5.52 8.62 9.43
C THR A 340 -5.48 8.72 7.91
N ILE A 341 -5.06 9.86 7.35
CA ILE A 341 -5.12 10.08 5.90
C ILE A 341 -4.25 9.07 5.13
N LEU A 342 -3.05 8.76 5.65
CA LEU A 342 -2.19 7.77 5.01
C LEU A 342 -2.81 6.37 5.04
N THR A 343 -3.50 6.02 6.12
CA THR A 343 -4.16 4.72 6.23
C THR A 343 -5.39 4.63 5.31
N VAL A 344 -6.16 5.71 5.19
CA VAL A 344 -7.28 5.81 4.24
C VAL A 344 -6.76 5.69 2.81
N TRP A 345 -5.65 6.35 2.49
CA TRP A 345 -4.99 6.22 1.20
C TRP A 345 -4.54 4.79 0.92
N ILE A 346 -3.94 4.10 1.89
CA ILE A 346 -3.61 2.67 1.75
C ILE A 346 -4.87 1.84 1.46
N ILE A 347 -5.97 2.09 2.17
CA ILE A 347 -7.23 1.38 1.95
C ILE A 347 -7.72 1.59 0.52
N SER A 348 -7.63 2.80 -0.02
CA SER A 348 -8.01 3.08 -1.42
C SER A 348 -7.16 2.26 -2.40
N GLN A 349 -5.83 2.21 -2.20
CA GLN A 349 -4.92 1.43 -3.03
C GLN A 349 -5.20 -0.07 -2.95
N MET A 350 -5.59 -0.58 -1.78
CA MET A 350 -5.97 -1.99 -1.64
C MET A 350 -7.26 -2.30 -2.40
N VAL A 351 -8.24 -1.39 -2.43
CA VAL A 351 -9.48 -1.54 -3.23
C VAL A 351 -9.16 -1.53 -4.72
N ASP A 352 -8.31 -0.61 -5.17
CA ASP A 352 -7.89 -0.49 -6.58
C ASP A 352 -7.09 -1.70 -7.07
N ALA A 353 -6.40 -2.39 -6.17
CA ALA A 353 -5.65 -3.60 -6.50
C ALA A 353 -6.52 -4.86 -6.66
N LEU A 354 -7.75 -4.89 -6.14
CA LEU A 354 -8.60 -6.10 -6.15
C LEU A 354 -8.88 -6.65 -7.55
N PRO A 355 -9.23 -5.84 -8.58
CA PRO A 355 -9.48 -6.35 -9.93
C PRO A 355 -8.25 -7.05 -10.52
N GLY A 356 -7.06 -6.48 -10.32
CA GLY A 356 -5.81 -7.09 -10.80
C GLY A 356 -5.45 -8.40 -10.09
N LEU A 357 -5.82 -8.55 -8.82
CA LEU A 357 -5.67 -9.83 -8.11
C LEU A 357 -6.68 -10.88 -8.60
N ALA A 358 -7.93 -10.47 -8.80
CA ALA A 358 -9.01 -11.35 -9.23
C ALA A 358 -8.96 -11.71 -10.73
N GLY A 359 -8.29 -10.91 -11.57
CA GLY A 359 -8.37 -11.04 -13.03
C GLY A 359 -9.78 -10.77 -13.58
N LEU A 360 -10.64 -10.12 -12.79
CA LEU A 360 -12.04 -9.84 -13.07
C LEU A 360 -12.33 -8.37 -12.79
N GLN A 361 -13.26 -7.76 -13.54
CA GLN A 361 -13.73 -6.42 -13.20
C GLN A 361 -14.68 -6.52 -12.01
N LEU A 362 -14.48 -5.66 -10.99
CA LEU A 362 -15.19 -5.75 -9.72
C LEU A 362 -15.98 -4.48 -9.44
N SER A 363 -17.23 -4.63 -9.02
CA SER A 363 -18.10 -3.49 -8.68
C SER A 363 -17.62 -2.71 -7.45
N ILE A 364 -16.87 -3.35 -6.54
CA ILE A 364 -16.37 -2.73 -5.30
C ILE A 364 -15.50 -1.50 -5.55
N VAL A 365 -14.81 -1.45 -6.71
CA VAL A 365 -13.97 -0.30 -7.10
C VAL A 365 -14.81 0.95 -7.20
N SER A 366 -16.07 0.88 -7.62
CA SER A 366 -16.95 2.06 -7.70
C SER A 366 -17.33 2.63 -6.33
N GLN A 367 -17.36 1.78 -5.31
CA GLN A 367 -17.75 2.13 -3.94
C GLN A 367 -16.54 2.47 -3.05
N TRP A 368 -15.36 2.65 -3.65
CA TRP A 368 -14.11 2.98 -2.95
C TRP A 368 -14.24 4.16 -1.98
N LYS A 369 -14.98 5.21 -2.36
CA LYS A 369 -15.20 6.40 -1.53
C LYS A 369 -15.88 6.04 -0.22
N THR A 370 -16.93 5.22 -0.29
CA THR A 370 -17.69 4.76 0.87
C THR A 370 -16.79 3.95 1.80
N VAL A 371 -16.03 3.00 1.24
CA VAL A 371 -15.07 2.18 2.00
C VAL A 371 -14.03 3.06 2.71
N CYS A 372 -13.48 4.05 2.01
CA CYS A 372 -12.47 4.96 2.55
C CYS A 372 -13.01 5.88 3.65
N ILE A 373 -14.22 6.41 3.49
CA ILE A 373 -14.86 7.29 4.49
C ILE A 373 -15.11 6.53 5.78
N PHE A 374 -15.76 5.36 5.72
CA PHE A 374 -16.03 4.56 6.91
C PHE A 374 -14.73 4.06 7.56
N GLY A 375 -13.78 3.57 6.75
CA GLY A 375 -12.45 3.19 7.24
C GLY A 375 -11.75 4.33 7.98
N GLY A 376 -11.79 5.55 7.42
CA GLY A 376 -11.25 6.75 8.05
C GLY A 376 -11.92 7.10 9.38
N ILE A 377 -13.25 6.98 9.46
CA ILE A 377 -14.01 7.19 10.70
C ILE A 377 -13.59 6.16 11.76
N ALA A 378 -13.48 4.87 11.43
CA ALA A 378 -13.01 3.87 12.40
C ALA A 378 -11.60 4.14 12.87
N ILE A 379 -10.69 4.54 11.98
CA ILE A 379 -9.30 4.84 12.36
C ILE A 379 -9.28 6.03 13.34
N LEU A 380 -10.02 7.10 13.06
CA LEU A 380 -10.13 8.23 13.98
C LEU A 380 -10.72 7.83 15.34
N LEU A 381 -11.80 7.03 15.33
CA LEU A 381 -12.42 6.57 16.56
C LEU A 381 -11.45 5.69 17.36
N ARG A 382 -10.72 4.79 16.71
CA ARG A 382 -9.67 3.98 17.33
C ARG A 382 -8.58 4.85 17.95
N ARG A 383 -8.08 5.86 17.23
CA ARG A 383 -7.04 6.77 17.76
C ARG A 383 -7.50 7.46 19.04
N PHE A 384 -8.77 7.88 19.07
CA PHE A 384 -9.38 8.45 20.26
C PHE A 384 -9.48 7.44 21.42
N LEU A 385 -9.88 6.20 21.13
CA LEU A 385 -9.95 5.11 22.12
C LEU A 385 -8.56 4.74 22.68
N GLU A 386 -7.53 4.71 21.84
CA GLU A 386 -6.14 4.46 22.27
C GLU A 386 -5.64 5.56 23.20
N ASP A 387 -6.00 6.83 22.94
CA ASP A 387 -5.66 7.93 23.85
C ASP A 387 -6.42 7.87 25.18
N ILE A 388 -7.69 7.47 25.16
CA ILE A 388 -8.44 7.21 26.40
C ILE A 388 -7.74 6.11 27.20
N ALA A 389 -7.35 5.01 26.55
CA ALA A 389 -6.66 3.90 27.21
C ALA A 389 -5.37 4.36 27.90
N LEU A 390 -4.55 5.17 27.22
CA LEU A 390 -3.31 5.72 27.80
C LEU A 390 -3.55 6.64 28.99
N ASN A 391 -4.55 7.51 28.88
CA ASN A 391 -4.76 8.56 29.87
C ASN A 391 -5.55 8.05 31.09
N GLN A 392 -6.43 7.07 30.91
CA GLN A 392 -7.34 6.57 31.94
C GLN A 392 -6.98 5.18 32.48
N TYR A 393 -6.29 4.34 31.70
CA TYR A 393 -5.99 2.94 32.03
C TYR A 393 -4.49 2.56 31.91
N PRO A 394 -3.51 3.39 32.35
CA PRO A 394 -2.09 3.11 32.16
C PRO A 394 -1.61 1.82 32.85
N GLU A 395 -2.08 1.50 34.06
CA GLU A 395 -1.65 0.27 34.76
C GLU A 395 -2.18 -0.98 34.06
N ARG A 396 -3.41 -0.92 33.53
CA ARG A 396 -4.02 -2.02 32.77
C ARG A 396 -3.32 -2.23 31.43
N LEU A 397 -2.98 -1.13 30.74
CA LEU A 397 -2.32 -1.20 29.45
C LEU A 397 -0.98 -1.94 29.55
N GLU A 398 -0.16 -1.62 30.56
CA GLU A 398 1.12 -2.31 30.82
C GLU A 398 0.95 -3.82 31.02
N LYS A 399 -0.11 -4.26 31.72
CA LYS A 399 -0.36 -5.69 31.96
C LYS A 399 -0.76 -6.44 30.70
N THR A 400 -1.43 -5.76 29.76
CA THR A 400 -1.95 -6.36 28.52
C THR A 400 -0.99 -6.26 27.34
N GLU A 401 0.04 -5.42 27.44
CA GLU A 401 0.99 -5.17 26.37
C GLU A 401 2.16 -6.16 26.40
N LEU A 402 2.46 -6.75 25.24
CA LEU A 402 3.58 -7.67 25.12
C LEU A 402 4.86 -6.92 24.74
N VAL A 403 5.88 -6.98 25.59
CA VAL A 403 7.24 -6.60 25.21
C VAL A 403 7.78 -7.67 24.24
N HIS A 404 7.95 -7.29 22.98
CA HIS A 404 8.49 -8.18 21.95
C HIS A 404 10.01 -8.31 22.08
N PRO A 405 10.57 -9.53 22.10
CA PRO A 405 12.02 -9.72 22.05
C PRO A 405 12.57 -9.28 20.69
N SER A 406 13.81 -8.77 20.68
CA SER A 406 14.52 -8.41 19.45
C SER A 406 14.75 -9.64 18.57
N PRO A 407 14.44 -9.61 17.26
CA PRO A 407 14.60 -10.77 16.40
C PRO A 407 16.06 -11.08 16.09
N THR A 408 16.34 -12.36 15.92
CA THR A 408 17.65 -12.87 15.49
C THR A 408 17.93 -12.54 14.01
N VAL A 409 19.21 -12.55 13.59
CA VAL A 409 19.60 -12.32 12.19
C VAL A 409 18.92 -13.30 11.24
N ARG A 410 18.79 -14.58 11.62
CA ARG A 410 18.09 -15.59 10.81
C ARG A 410 16.62 -15.24 10.61
N GLN A 411 15.94 -14.81 11.67
CA GLN A 411 14.55 -14.34 11.58
C GLN A 411 14.43 -13.07 10.72
N ARG A 412 15.38 -12.13 10.82
CA ARG A 412 15.44 -10.94 9.95
C ARG A 412 15.56 -11.33 8.47
N LEU A 413 16.46 -12.26 8.15
CA LEU A 413 16.68 -12.74 6.79
C LEU A 413 15.49 -13.51 6.25
N SER A 414 14.96 -14.50 6.99
CA SER A 414 13.78 -15.26 6.57
C SER A 414 12.59 -14.36 6.32
N LYS A 415 12.39 -13.35 7.19
CA LYS A 415 11.37 -12.33 6.98
C LYS A 415 11.61 -11.59 5.66
N ALA A 416 12.81 -11.06 5.41
CA ALA A 416 13.11 -10.35 4.16
C ALA A 416 12.84 -11.24 2.92
N CYS A 417 13.25 -12.51 2.95
CA CYS A 417 13.00 -13.46 1.86
C CYS A 417 11.51 -13.70 1.62
N ILE A 418 10.71 -13.90 2.67
CA ILE A 418 9.25 -14.07 2.53
C ILE A 418 8.62 -12.80 1.93
N GLN A 419 9.07 -11.63 2.34
CA GLN A 419 8.58 -10.35 1.81
C GLN A 419 8.85 -10.23 0.31
N ILE A 420 10.06 -10.59 -0.12
CA ILE A 420 10.45 -10.59 -1.53
C ILE A 420 9.64 -11.63 -2.32
N ALA A 421 9.43 -12.82 -1.76
CA ALA A 421 8.66 -13.89 -2.40
C ALA A 421 7.21 -13.47 -2.61
N ILE A 422 6.56 -12.88 -1.60
CA ILE A 422 5.17 -12.43 -1.75
C ILE A 422 5.08 -11.24 -2.71
N PHE A 423 6.02 -10.29 -2.63
CA PHE A 423 6.07 -9.18 -3.57
C PHE A 423 6.18 -9.67 -5.02
N ALA A 424 7.06 -10.64 -5.28
CA ALA A 424 7.18 -11.26 -6.60
C ALA A 424 5.89 -12.00 -6.99
N PHE A 425 5.30 -12.76 -6.07
CA PHE A 425 4.08 -13.53 -6.31
C PHE A 425 2.88 -12.63 -6.68
N LEU A 426 2.69 -11.53 -5.95
CA LEU A 426 1.62 -10.57 -6.24
C LEU A 426 1.91 -9.75 -7.49
N GLY A 427 3.15 -9.27 -7.66
CA GLY A 427 3.54 -8.51 -8.85
C GLY A 427 3.39 -9.31 -10.15
N HIS A 428 3.58 -10.62 -10.09
CA HIS A 428 3.38 -11.50 -11.24
C HIS A 428 1.96 -11.39 -11.84
N ALA A 429 0.93 -11.19 -11.00
CA ALA A 429 -0.45 -11.05 -11.46
C ALA A 429 -0.69 -9.78 -12.30
N PHE A 430 0.10 -8.72 -12.07
CA PHE A 430 -0.06 -7.44 -12.77
C PHE A 430 0.83 -7.31 -14.01
N ILE A 431 2.04 -7.88 -13.97
CA ILE A 431 3.08 -7.61 -14.98
C ILE A 431 3.39 -8.84 -15.84
N GLY A 432 3.13 -10.04 -15.33
CA GLY A 432 3.54 -11.31 -15.95
C GLY A 432 5.02 -11.63 -15.74
N THR A 433 5.56 -12.60 -16.48
CA THR A 433 6.95 -13.06 -16.37
C THR A 433 7.88 -12.37 -17.37
N SER A 434 8.10 -11.07 -17.23
CA SER A 434 9.04 -10.31 -18.07
C SER A 434 10.42 -10.13 -17.40
N LEU A 435 11.45 -9.75 -18.17
CA LEU A 435 12.75 -9.36 -17.60
C LEU A 435 12.59 -8.12 -16.71
N ALA A 436 11.76 -7.17 -17.13
CA ALA A 436 11.42 -5.98 -16.37
C ALA A 436 10.81 -6.31 -14.99
N PHE A 437 9.96 -7.33 -14.91
CA PHE A 437 9.44 -7.85 -13.65
C PHE A 437 10.56 -8.32 -12.71
N TRP A 438 11.48 -9.17 -13.19
CA TRP A 438 12.59 -9.64 -12.36
C TRP A 438 13.53 -8.52 -11.93
N LEU A 439 13.75 -7.52 -12.79
CA LEU A 439 14.52 -6.33 -12.45
C LEU A 439 13.85 -5.55 -11.31
N GLY A 440 12.53 -5.35 -11.37
CA GLY A 440 11.77 -4.73 -10.28
C GLY A 440 11.85 -5.53 -8.96
N VAL A 441 11.77 -6.86 -9.02
CA VAL A 441 11.97 -7.73 -7.84
C VAL A 441 13.36 -7.56 -7.24
N VAL A 442 14.41 -7.48 -8.06
CA VAL A 442 15.77 -7.22 -7.59
C VAL A 442 15.87 -5.84 -6.93
N LEU A 443 15.32 -4.80 -7.56
CA LEU A 443 15.31 -3.44 -7.00
C LEU A 443 14.58 -3.38 -5.65
N PHE A 444 13.52 -4.17 -5.48
CA PHE A 444 12.82 -4.31 -4.21
C PHE A 444 13.64 -5.10 -3.16
N ALA A 445 14.33 -6.15 -3.59
CA ALA A 445 15.11 -7.02 -2.72
C ALA A 445 16.35 -6.34 -2.13
N VAL A 446 17.03 -5.48 -2.90
CA VAL A 446 18.28 -4.81 -2.49
C VAL A 446 18.15 -4.07 -1.15
N PRO A 447 17.22 -3.11 -0.96
CA PRO A 447 17.09 -2.42 0.32
C PRO A 447 16.68 -3.37 1.45
N LYS A 448 15.94 -4.45 1.16
CA LYS A 448 15.49 -5.42 2.17
C LYS A 448 16.59 -6.35 2.69
N LEU A 449 17.47 -6.78 1.80
CA LEU A 449 18.58 -7.64 2.17
C LEU A 449 19.72 -6.83 2.81
N THR A 450 19.99 -5.63 2.29
CA THR A 450 21.02 -4.73 2.87
C THR A 450 20.66 -4.27 4.28
N SER A 451 19.36 -4.13 4.58
CA SER A 451 18.91 -3.70 5.89
C SER A 451 19.26 -4.70 7.00
N VAL A 452 19.26 -6.01 6.70
CA VAL A 452 19.69 -7.07 7.63
C VAL A 452 21.13 -6.86 8.14
N PHE A 453 22.00 -6.25 7.34
CA PHE A 453 23.43 -6.00 7.66
C PHE A 453 23.73 -4.51 7.91
N SER A 454 22.70 -3.71 8.12
CA SER A 454 22.79 -2.25 8.30
C SER A 454 23.72 -1.79 9.42
N GLU A 455 23.95 -2.61 10.44
CA GLU A 455 24.89 -2.34 11.54
C GLU A 455 26.35 -2.27 11.06
N GLU A 456 26.69 -2.97 9.96
CA GLU A 456 28.04 -3.05 9.40
C GLU A 456 28.31 -1.99 8.32
N LEU A 457 27.27 -1.26 7.89
CA LEU A 457 27.36 -0.28 6.81
C LEU A 457 28.08 1.01 7.25
N PRO A 458 28.87 1.64 6.36
CA PRO A 458 29.50 2.92 6.66
C PRO A 458 28.42 4.00 6.76
N LYS A 459 28.23 4.53 7.97
CA LYS A 459 27.25 5.59 8.21
C LYS A 459 27.88 6.97 7.97
N SER A 460 27.14 7.87 7.34
CA SER A 460 27.57 9.24 7.07
C SER A 460 26.58 10.26 7.63
N HIS A 461 27.10 11.37 8.14
CA HIS A 461 26.31 12.45 8.71
C HIS A 461 25.67 13.34 7.62
N SER A 462 26.39 13.58 6.52
CA SER A 462 25.90 14.45 5.43
C SER A 462 24.62 13.94 4.77
N LEU A 463 24.39 12.62 4.76
CA LEU A 463 23.17 12.03 4.18
C LEU A 463 21.90 12.34 4.98
N VAL A 464 22.01 12.65 6.28
CA VAL A 464 20.84 12.96 7.13
C VAL A 464 20.07 14.16 6.62
N ARG A 465 20.78 15.15 6.05
CA ARG A 465 20.17 16.40 5.57
C ARG A 465 19.44 16.24 4.24
N ILE A 466 19.82 15.25 3.44
CA ILE A 466 19.34 15.04 2.07
C ILE A 466 18.24 13.99 2.04
N VAL A 467 18.37 12.93 2.84
CA VAL A 467 17.43 11.79 2.82
C VAL A 467 16.11 12.20 3.49
N PRO A 468 14.97 12.17 2.76
CA PRO A 468 13.69 12.51 3.35
C PRO A 468 13.28 11.45 4.39
N ASN A 469 12.72 11.93 5.50
CA ASN A 469 12.30 11.09 6.61
C ASN A 469 10.78 11.11 6.78
N ALA A 470 10.25 10.02 7.35
CA ALA A 470 8.84 9.86 7.67
C ALA A 470 7.90 10.18 6.49
N ALA A 471 6.79 10.90 6.71
CA ALA A 471 5.78 11.18 5.69
C ALA A 471 6.32 11.94 4.46
N ILE A 472 7.39 12.71 4.62
CA ILE A 472 8.06 13.43 3.52
C ILE A 472 8.64 12.43 2.51
N LYS A 473 9.10 11.27 2.97
CA LYS A 473 9.59 10.19 2.11
C LYS A 473 8.50 9.66 1.17
N ILE A 474 7.28 9.49 1.69
CA ILE A 474 6.13 9.05 0.87
C ILE A 474 5.88 10.08 -0.22
N VAL A 475 5.73 11.36 0.13
CA VAL A 475 5.48 12.43 -0.84
C VAL A 475 6.62 12.56 -1.85
N ALA A 476 7.88 12.43 -1.42
CA ALA A 476 9.03 12.47 -2.33
C ALA A 476 8.99 11.33 -3.37
N VAL A 477 8.63 10.11 -2.95
CA VAL A 477 8.46 8.98 -3.88
C VAL A 477 7.26 9.18 -4.79
N LEU A 478 6.14 9.72 -4.29
CA LEU A 478 4.97 10.03 -5.11
C LEU A 478 5.28 11.09 -6.18
N ILE A 479 5.98 12.17 -5.83
CA ILE A 479 6.40 13.21 -6.77
C ILE A 479 7.34 12.60 -7.81
N ALA A 480 8.35 11.84 -7.38
CA ALA A 480 9.30 11.21 -8.30
C ALA A 480 8.60 10.22 -9.25
N GLY A 481 7.70 9.38 -8.73
CA GLY A 481 6.91 8.44 -9.51
C GLY A 481 5.96 9.13 -10.48
N GLY A 482 5.25 10.16 -10.03
CA GLY A 482 4.38 10.97 -10.89
C GLY A 482 5.16 11.67 -12.00
N GLY A 483 6.35 12.18 -11.70
CA GLY A 483 7.22 12.83 -12.70
C GLY A 483 7.74 11.83 -13.73
N ILE A 484 8.16 10.64 -13.28
CA ILE A 484 8.53 9.54 -14.18
C ILE A 484 7.34 9.18 -15.10
N SER A 485 6.14 9.06 -14.53
CA SER A 485 4.95 8.73 -15.30
C SER A 485 4.63 9.80 -16.35
N TYR A 486 4.63 11.07 -15.95
CA TYR A 486 4.30 12.19 -16.83
C TYR A 486 5.35 12.42 -17.94
N TYR A 487 6.64 12.46 -17.61
CA TYR A 487 7.68 12.81 -18.59
C TYR A 487 8.15 11.64 -19.44
N TYR A 488 8.16 10.41 -18.90
CA TYR A 488 8.70 9.25 -19.61
C TYR A 488 7.61 8.28 -20.06
N LEU A 489 6.69 7.89 -19.18
CA LEU A 489 5.72 6.84 -19.50
C LEU A 489 4.56 7.35 -20.37
N ALA A 490 4.23 8.64 -20.31
CA ALA A 490 3.19 9.24 -21.15
C ALA A 490 3.52 9.15 -22.66
N GLY A 491 4.81 9.13 -23.03
CA GLY A 491 5.25 9.01 -24.42
C GLY A 491 5.27 7.59 -24.98
N VAL A 492 5.04 6.55 -24.15
CA VAL A 492 5.10 5.14 -24.58
C VAL A 492 3.72 4.68 -25.03
N SER A 493 3.48 4.53 -26.33
CA SER A 493 2.16 4.14 -26.87
C SER A 493 1.71 2.74 -26.44
N ASP A 494 2.59 1.74 -26.50
CA ASP A 494 2.26 0.35 -26.14
C ASP A 494 2.01 0.17 -24.63
N ALA A 495 0.81 -0.30 -24.28
CA ALA A 495 0.38 -0.53 -22.91
C ALA A 495 1.27 -1.55 -22.16
N GLN A 496 1.69 -2.63 -22.83
CA GLN A 496 2.48 -3.67 -22.17
C GLN A 496 3.90 -3.17 -21.88
N THR A 497 4.52 -2.47 -22.82
CA THR A 497 5.82 -1.81 -22.63
C THR A 497 5.73 -0.75 -21.54
N ARG A 498 4.64 0.04 -21.51
CA ARG A 498 4.43 1.07 -20.49
C ARG A 498 4.30 0.47 -19.08
N ILE A 499 3.63 -0.68 -18.92
CA ILE A 499 3.56 -1.42 -17.65
C ILE A 499 4.93 -1.97 -17.26
N ASN A 500 5.62 -2.64 -18.18
CA ASN A 500 6.93 -3.25 -17.92
C ASN A 500 7.98 -2.20 -17.51
N VAL A 501 8.12 -1.13 -18.31
CA VAL A 501 9.06 -0.04 -18.06
C VAL A 501 8.67 0.72 -16.79
N GLY A 502 7.37 1.02 -16.65
CA GLY A 502 6.84 1.68 -15.46
C GLY A 502 7.16 0.90 -14.19
N PHE A 503 7.00 -0.42 -14.19
CA PHE A 503 7.20 -1.22 -12.99
C PHE A 503 8.58 -1.03 -12.36
N TYR A 504 9.68 -1.24 -13.08
CA TYR A 504 11.00 -1.09 -12.47
C TYR A 504 11.43 0.37 -12.28
N LEU A 505 10.98 1.27 -13.16
CA LEU A 505 11.36 2.68 -13.10
C LEU A 505 10.70 3.39 -11.91
N LEU A 506 9.44 3.07 -11.61
CA LEU A 506 8.69 3.62 -10.49
C LEU A 506 9.16 3.05 -9.13
N ILE A 507 9.82 1.88 -9.11
CA ILE A 507 10.47 1.29 -7.92
C ILE A 507 11.72 2.07 -7.51
N LEU A 508 12.45 2.56 -8.50
CA LEU A 508 13.80 3.08 -8.36
C LEU A 508 13.89 4.23 -7.32
N PRO A 509 13.03 5.27 -7.33
CA PRO A 509 13.11 6.34 -6.33
C PRO A 509 12.98 5.81 -4.89
N GLY A 510 12.03 4.92 -4.66
CA GLY A 510 11.79 4.33 -3.34
C GLY A 510 12.94 3.46 -2.85
N SER A 511 13.52 2.64 -3.75
CA SER A 511 14.66 1.79 -3.41
C SER A 511 15.92 2.61 -3.12
N LEU A 512 16.22 3.63 -3.91
CA LEU A 512 17.35 4.53 -3.69
C LEU A 512 17.26 5.25 -2.36
N ILE A 513 16.12 5.91 -2.07
CA ILE A 513 15.94 6.62 -0.80
C ILE A 513 16.07 5.65 0.39
N SER A 514 15.64 4.40 0.21
CA SER A 514 15.77 3.37 1.24
C SER A 514 17.21 2.98 1.50
N VAL A 515 18.00 2.74 0.46
CA VAL A 515 19.44 2.44 0.59
C VAL A 515 20.19 3.63 1.19
N LEU A 516 19.91 4.86 0.72
CA LEU A 516 20.52 6.07 1.27
C LEU A 516 20.16 6.27 2.75
N GLY A 517 18.93 5.93 3.16
CA GLY A 517 18.51 5.93 4.56
C GLY A 517 19.30 4.95 5.43
N LEU A 518 19.67 3.77 4.91
CA LEU A 518 20.53 2.80 5.62
C LEU A 518 21.95 3.32 5.86
N LEU A 519 22.42 4.26 5.04
CA LEU A 519 23.74 4.88 5.15
C LEU A 519 23.72 6.17 5.99
N SER A 520 22.55 6.62 6.42
CA SER A 520 22.36 7.87 7.16
C SER A 520 22.53 7.66 8.67
N LYS A 521 23.29 8.54 9.35
CA LYS A 521 23.46 8.54 10.81
C LYS A 521 22.72 9.71 11.45
N LYS A 522 21.46 9.51 11.86
CA LYS A 522 20.69 10.56 12.56
C LYS A 522 21.22 10.79 13.98
N GLU A 523 21.42 12.04 14.40
CA GLU A 523 21.77 12.42 15.77
C GLU A 523 20.56 13.06 16.49
N GLU A 524 20.55 13.01 17.82
CA GLU A 524 19.43 13.51 18.65
C GLU A 524 19.26 15.04 18.52
N THR A 525 20.34 15.75 18.20
CA THR A 525 20.44 17.20 17.99
C THR A 525 19.85 17.69 16.66
N ASP A 526 19.57 16.81 15.69
CA ASP A 526 19.13 17.21 14.34
C ASP A 526 17.70 17.79 14.30
N ASP A 527 16.90 17.59 15.34
CA ASP A 527 15.52 18.07 15.43
C ASP A 527 15.38 19.44 16.12
N GLU A 528 16.47 20.04 16.63
CA GLU A 528 16.45 21.29 17.40
C GLU A 528 15.91 22.50 16.59
N TRP A 529 16.15 22.54 15.27
CA TRP A 529 15.72 23.65 14.42
C TRP A 529 14.19 23.81 14.36
N LYS A 530 13.42 22.73 14.57
CA LYS A 530 11.96 22.74 14.61
C LYS A 530 11.41 23.53 15.80
N TYR A 531 12.24 23.74 16.82
CA TYR A 531 11.90 24.50 18.02
C TYR A 531 12.32 25.98 17.93
N SER A 532 13.13 26.36 16.94
CA SER A 532 13.45 27.77 16.66
C SER A 532 12.24 28.55 16.12
N GLY A 533 12.20 29.87 16.29
CA GLY A 533 11.04 30.69 15.89
C GLY A 533 10.65 30.55 14.41
N LEU A 534 11.59 30.82 13.51
CA LEU A 534 11.38 30.68 12.07
C LEU A 534 11.27 29.22 11.63
N GLY A 535 12.09 28.34 12.20
CA GLY A 535 12.06 26.90 11.87
C GLY A 535 10.74 26.22 12.24
N LYS A 536 10.10 26.64 13.34
CA LYS A 536 8.78 26.17 13.74
C LYS A 536 7.69 26.57 12.75
N ILE A 537 7.70 27.81 12.25
CA ILE A 537 6.72 28.28 11.26
C ILE A 537 6.91 27.50 9.96
N ALA A 538 8.15 27.38 9.48
CA ALA A 538 8.47 26.61 8.29
C ALA A 538 8.03 25.15 8.44
N TYR A 539 8.37 24.49 9.54
CA TYR A 539 7.98 23.11 9.82
C TYR A 539 6.46 22.90 9.77
N ARG A 540 5.68 23.80 10.39
CA ARG A 540 4.22 23.74 10.39
C ARG A 540 3.62 23.96 9.00
N PHE A 541 4.14 24.94 8.27
CA PHE A 541 3.70 25.25 6.91
C PHE A 541 3.97 24.06 5.97
N PHE A 542 5.21 23.57 5.92
CA PHE A 542 5.58 22.42 5.10
C PHE A 542 4.83 21.15 5.52
N GLY A 543 4.65 20.90 6.82
CA GLY A 543 3.85 19.78 7.31
C GLY A 543 2.39 19.84 6.86
N THR A 544 1.80 21.04 6.84
CA THR A 544 0.43 21.26 6.35
C THR A 544 0.35 21.07 4.84
N LEU A 545 1.34 21.56 4.09
CA LEU A 545 1.42 21.35 2.64
C LEU A 545 1.51 19.87 2.28
N VAL A 546 2.37 19.12 2.97
CA VAL A 546 2.49 17.65 2.82
C VAL A 546 1.15 16.97 3.10
N PHE A 547 0.44 17.38 4.15
CA PHE A 547 -0.89 16.84 4.46
C PHE A 547 -1.90 17.12 3.35
N VAL A 548 -1.94 18.35 2.81
CA VAL A 548 -2.87 18.72 1.72
C VAL A 548 -2.58 17.91 0.46
N VAL A 549 -1.31 17.75 0.07
CA VAL A 549 -0.93 16.93 -1.10
C VAL A 549 -1.37 15.48 -0.92
N LEU A 550 -1.12 14.89 0.25
CA LEU A 550 -1.55 13.52 0.55
C LEU A 550 -3.08 13.40 0.54
N ALA A 551 -3.81 14.37 1.11
CA ALA A 551 -5.26 14.36 1.12
C ALA A 551 -5.83 14.44 -0.30
N LEU A 552 -5.33 15.35 -1.14
CA LEU A 552 -5.75 15.46 -2.53
C LEU A 552 -5.47 14.17 -3.32
N ASN A 553 -4.30 13.55 -3.13
CA ASN A 553 -3.98 12.27 -3.75
C ASN A 553 -4.89 11.13 -3.23
N THR A 554 -5.24 11.13 -1.94
CA THR A 554 -6.19 10.18 -1.34
C THR A 554 -7.57 10.26 -1.99
N PHE A 555 -8.00 11.47 -2.34
CA PHE A 555 -9.27 11.68 -3.04
C PHE A 555 -9.16 11.57 -4.56
N LYS A 556 -8.07 10.95 -5.07
CA LYS A 556 -7.80 10.74 -6.50
C LYS A 556 -7.85 12.04 -7.32
N VAL A 557 -7.46 13.15 -6.72
CA VAL A 557 -7.25 14.40 -7.45
C VAL A 557 -5.87 14.31 -8.10
N ASP A 558 -5.81 14.51 -9.41
CA ASP A 558 -4.53 14.54 -10.14
C ASP A 558 -3.76 15.84 -9.82
N VAL A 559 -3.07 15.82 -8.69
CA VAL A 559 -2.20 16.92 -8.24
C VAL A 559 -0.92 16.96 -9.04
N PHE A 560 -0.36 15.80 -9.35
CA PHE A 560 0.97 15.70 -9.95
C PHE A 560 0.95 16.01 -11.44
N GLY A 561 -0.03 15.53 -12.19
CA GLY A 561 -0.20 15.92 -13.60
C GLY A 561 -0.38 17.44 -13.74
N LYS A 562 -1.21 18.05 -12.87
CA LYS A 562 -1.35 19.52 -12.82
C LYS A 562 -0.06 20.23 -12.43
N LEU A 563 0.70 19.68 -11.48
CA LEU A 563 1.98 20.24 -11.05
C LEU A 563 2.99 20.22 -12.21
N PHE A 564 3.13 19.08 -12.91
CA PHE A 564 4.10 18.96 -13.99
C PHE A 564 3.70 19.73 -15.24
N HIS A 565 2.40 19.81 -15.56
CA HIS A 565 1.90 20.70 -16.60
C HIS A 565 2.18 22.18 -16.30
N PHE A 566 2.21 22.60 -15.03
CA PHE A 566 2.58 23.97 -14.68
C PHE A 566 4.07 24.27 -14.92
N PHE A 567 4.94 23.25 -14.87
CA PHE A 567 6.39 23.38 -15.06
C PHE A 567 6.86 23.08 -16.49
N SER A 568 6.01 22.54 -17.37
CA SER A 568 6.25 22.41 -18.81
C SER A 568 5.77 23.63 -19.56
#